data_AF-A0A9R0XI38-F1
#
_entry.id   AF-A0A9R0XI38-F1
#
_cell.length_a   1.000
_cell.length_b   1.000
_cell.length_c   1.000
_cell.angle_alpha   90.00
_cell.angle_beta   90.00
_cell.angle_gamma   90.00
#
_symmetry.space_group_name_H-M   'P 1'
#
loop_
_entity.id
_entity.type
_entity.pdbx_description
1 polymer ?
#
loop_
_entity_poly.entity_id
_entity_poly.type
_entity_poly.pdbx_seq_one_letter_code
_entity_poly.pdbx_strand_id
1 'polypeptide(L)'
;MAPRARVATYKVCWVGGCFSSDILKGMEVAVADGVDVLSLSLGGGTSDYYRDSIAVGAYSAMERGIFVSCSAGNAGPGAASLTNGAPWITTVGAGTLDRDFPAYVTLGNGNKYNGVSLYNGKQLPTTPVPFIYAGNASNSSMGALCMTGTLIPAKVAGKIVLCDRGTNARVQKGFVVRDAGGAGMVLANTAANGEELVADAHILPGAGVGERAGNAMRTYASSDPKPTANIVFAGTKVGIQPSPVVAAFSSRGPNTVTPGILKPDLIAPGVNILAAWSGSVGPSGIAGDDRRTIFNIISGTSMSCPHVSGLAALLRSAHQDWSRRR
;
A
#
# COMPACT_ATOMS: atom_id res chain seq x y z
N MET A 1 -18.76 2.52 -0.39
CA MET A 1 -19.73 1.76 -1.21
C MET A 1 -21.17 1.88 -0.75
N ALA A 2 -21.50 1.82 0.55
CA ALA A 2 -22.86 2.01 1.06
C ALA A 2 -22.98 3.33 1.87
N PRO A 3 -23.30 4.48 1.25
CA PRO A 3 -23.20 5.78 1.92
C PRO A 3 -24.19 5.99 3.07
N ARG A 4 -25.28 5.22 3.11
CA ARG A 4 -26.33 5.30 4.15
C ARG A 4 -26.26 4.17 5.17
N ALA A 5 -25.29 3.26 5.06
CA ALA A 5 -25.09 2.22 6.05
C ALA A 5 -24.68 2.84 7.40
N ARG A 6 -25.13 2.23 8.49
CA ARG A 6 -24.68 2.59 9.84
C ARG A 6 -23.29 1.99 10.08
N VAL A 7 -22.44 2.71 10.81
CA VAL A 7 -21.08 2.27 11.12
C VAL A 7 -20.95 2.11 12.63
N ALA A 8 -20.56 0.92 13.06
CA ALA A 8 -20.10 0.64 14.43
C ALA A 8 -18.59 0.39 14.38
N THR A 9 -17.83 1.04 15.27
CA THR A 9 -16.37 0.97 15.28
C THR A 9 -15.87 0.27 16.53
N TYR A 10 -15.13 -0.83 16.33
CA TYR A 10 -14.51 -1.61 17.39
C TYR A 10 -12.99 -1.47 17.24
N LYS A 11 -12.37 -0.66 18.09
CA LYS A 11 -10.94 -0.38 18.01
C LYS A 11 -10.14 -1.54 18.64
N VAL A 12 -9.44 -2.28 17.79
CA VAL A 12 -8.62 -3.46 18.19
C VAL A 12 -7.14 -3.34 17.83
N CYS A 13 -6.76 -2.20 17.24
CA CYS A 13 -5.39 -1.91 16.81
C CYS A 13 -4.87 -0.64 17.49
N TRP A 14 -3.59 -0.68 17.86
CA TRP A 14 -2.87 0.37 18.54
C TRP A 14 -1.51 0.62 17.85
N VAL A 15 -0.73 1.56 18.37
CA VAL A 15 0.63 1.84 17.84
C VAL A 15 1.52 0.57 17.87
N GLY A 16 1.32 -0.31 18.85
CA GLY A 16 2.02 -1.59 18.98
C GLY A 16 1.47 -2.72 18.10
N GLY A 17 0.45 -2.47 17.27
CA GLY A 17 -0.20 -3.47 16.43
C GLY A 17 -1.59 -3.88 16.91
N CYS A 18 -2.11 -4.97 16.35
CA CYS A 18 -3.44 -5.51 16.65
C CYS A 18 -3.26 -6.85 17.36
N PHE A 19 -3.53 -6.92 18.66
CA PHE A 19 -3.37 -8.14 19.44
C PHE A 19 -4.53 -9.11 19.20
N SER A 20 -4.25 -10.41 19.12
CA SER A 20 -5.26 -11.45 18.90
C SER A 20 -6.39 -11.42 19.94
N SER A 21 -6.08 -11.10 21.19
CA SER A 21 -7.07 -10.92 22.26
C SER A 21 -8.03 -9.77 21.98
N ASP A 22 -7.51 -8.63 21.54
CA ASP A 22 -8.30 -7.43 21.26
C ASP A 22 -9.19 -7.65 20.03
N ILE A 23 -8.63 -8.30 19.00
CA ILE A 23 -9.35 -8.66 17.78
C ILE A 23 -10.52 -9.58 18.11
N LEU A 24 -10.25 -10.69 18.82
CA LEU A 24 -11.30 -11.64 19.18
C LEU A 24 -12.38 -10.96 20.03
N LYS A 25 -11.98 -10.16 21.02
CA LYS A 25 -12.95 -9.45 21.86
C LYS A 25 -13.79 -8.44 21.07
N GLY A 26 -13.18 -7.70 20.14
CA GLY A 26 -13.89 -6.78 19.27
C GLY A 26 -14.91 -7.49 18.37
N MET A 27 -14.56 -8.65 17.83
CA MET A 27 -15.47 -9.47 17.04
C MET A 27 -16.62 -10.02 17.88
N GLU A 28 -16.36 -10.53 19.09
CA GLU A 28 -17.41 -11.00 20.02
C GLU A 28 -18.44 -9.91 20.32
N VAL A 29 -17.97 -8.70 20.64
CA VAL A 29 -18.86 -7.57 20.95
C VAL A 29 -19.64 -7.16 19.70
N ALA A 30 -19.00 -7.07 18.53
CA ALA A 30 -19.69 -6.75 17.29
C ALA A 30 -20.79 -7.76 16.94
N VAL A 31 -20.53 -9.05 17.16
CA VAL A 31 -21.51 -10.12 16.96
C VAL A 31 -22.66 -10.01 17.96
N ALA A 32 -22.38 -9.68 19.23
CA ALA A 32 -23.39 -9.47 20.26
C ALA A 32 -24.27 -8.24 19.98
N ASP A 33 -23.69 -7.17 19.45
CA ASP A 33 -24.37 -5.94 19.03
C ASP A 33 -25.23 -6.13 17.76
N GLY A 34 -25.16 -7.31 17.12
CA GLY A 34 -26.02 -7.68 16.00
C GLY A 34 -25.65 -6.99 14.69
N VAL A 35 -24.35 -6.73 14.45
CA VAL A 35 -23.90 -6.15 13.18
C VAL A 35 -24.25 -7.06 11.99
N ASP A 36 -24.51 -6.45 10.84
CA ASP A 36 -24.82 -7.19 9.61
C ASP A 36 -23.59 -7.63 8.81
N VAL A 37 -22.52 -6.83 8.88
CA VAL A 37 -21.28 -7.03 8.14
C VAL A 37 -20.09 -6.69 9.02
N LEU A 38 -19.11 -7.58 9.04
CA LEU A 38 -17.81 -7.37 9.62
C LEU A 38 -16.79 -7.06 8.51
N SER A 39 -16.08 -5.93 8.65
CA SER A 39 -15.04 -5.47 7.74
C SER A 39 -13.69 -5.45 8.47
N LEU A 40 -12.83 -6.42 8.20
CA LEU A 40 -11.56 -6.59 8.89
C LEU A 40 -10.38 -6.42 7.92
N SER A 41 -9.88 -5.20 7.87
CA SER A 41 -8.69 -4.84 7.09
C SER A 41 -7.39 -5.14 7.83
N LEU A 42 -7.35 -6.30 8.49
CA LEU A 42 -6.26 -6.80 9.33
C LEU A 42 -6.05 -8.31 9.08
N GLY A 43 -4.90 -8.82 9.49
CA GLY A 43 -4.52 -10.21 9.29
C GLY A 43 -3.26 -10.52 10.09
N GLY A 44 -3.05 -11.80 10.40
CA GLY A 44 -1.86 -12.32 11.05
C GLY A 44 -1.09 -13.27 10.14
N GLY A 45 -0.12 -14.00 10.69
CA GLY A 45 0.48 -15.13 9.99
C GLY A 45 -0.55 -16.25 9.77
N THR A 46 -0.23 -17.17 8.86
CA THR A 46 -1.10 -18.33 8.60
C THR A 46 -0.87 -19.41 9.65
N SER A 47 -1.94 -19.83 10.32
CA SER A 47 -1.96 -20.95 11.26
C SER A 47 -3.23 -21.78 11.08
N ASP A 48 -3.31 -22.94 11.73
CA ASP A 48 -4.56 -23.69 11.79
C ASP A 48 -5.71 -22.81 12.31
N TYR A 49 -6.92 -23.02 11.78
CA TYR A 49 -8.06 -22.14 12.04
C TYR A 49 -8.45 -22.02 13.52
N TYR A 50 -8.25 -23.07 14.33
CA TYR A 50 -8.55 -23.05 15.77
C TYR A 50 -7.53 -22.22 16.59
N ARG A 51 -6.40 -21.83 16.00
CA ARG A 51 -5.37 -20.97 16.61
C ARG A 51 -5.39 -19.54 16.08
N ASP A 52 -6.14 -19.29 15.00
CA ASP A 52 -6.30 -17.98 14.40
C ASP A 52 -7.54 -17.29 15.00
N SER A 53 -7.32 -16.24 15.79
CA SER A 53 -8.38 -15.47 16.44
C SER A 53 -9.39 -14.86 15.44
N ILE A 54 -8.93 -14.48 14.24
CA ILE A 54 -9.80 -13.95 13.18
C ILE A 54 -10.66 -15.08 12.64
N ALA A 55 -10.09 -16.26 12.39
CA ALA A 55 -10.84 -17.41 11.91
C ALA A 55 -11.89 -17.86 12.93
N VAL A 56 -11.54 -17.97 14.21
CA VAL A 56 -12.46 -18.33 15.31
C VAL A 56 -13.60 -17.31 15.45
N GLY A 57 -13.27 -16.03 15.50
CA GLY A 57 -14.29 -14.96 15.58
C GLY A 57 -15.18 -14.93 14.34
N ALA A 58 -14.61 -15.13 13.15
CA ALA A 58 -15.34 -15.13 11.89
C ALA A 58 -16.28 -16.33 11.77
N TYR A 59 -15.90 -17.48 12.32
CA TYR A 59 -16.78 -18.65 12.36
C TYR A 59 -18.02 -18.34 13.19
N SER A 60 -17.84 -17.81 14.40
CA SER A 60 -18.93 -17.42 15.30
C SER A 60 -19.85 -16.35 14.69
N ALA A 61 -19.29 -15.41 13.92
CA ALA A 61 -20.05 -14.42 13.17
C ALA A 61 -20.86 -15.06 12.04
N MET A 62 -20.25 -15.93 11.24
CA MET A 62 -20.89 -16.64 10.13
C MET A 62 -22.04 -17.53 10.61
N GLU A 63 -21.90 -18.21 11.75
CA GLU A 63 -22.98 -19.02 12.35
C GLU A 63 -24.22 -18.20 12.71
N ARG A 64 -24.05 -16.91 13.00
CA ARG A 64 -25.14 -15.95 13.25
C ARG A 64 -25.58 -15.22 11.97
N GLY A 65 -25.15 -15.70 10.82
CA GLY A 65 -25.46 -15.14 9.51
C GLY A 65 -24.80 -13.79 9.25
N ILE A 66 -23.73 -13.41 9.96
CA ILE A 66 -23.01 -12.15 9.75
C ILE A 66 -21.97 -12.34 8.65
N PHE A 67 -21.96 -11.47 7.64
CA PHE A 67 -20.99 -11.56 6.55
C PHE A 67 -19.64 -11.01 7.00
N VAL A 68 -18.57 -11.79 6.81
CA VAL A 68 -17.21 -11.40 7.20
C VAL A 68 -16.35 -11.21 5.96
N SER A 69 -15.83 -10.00 5.77
CA SER A 69 -14.80 -9.71 4.77
C SER A 69 -13.49 -9.38 5.45
N CYS A 70 -12.41 -10.01 4.96
CA CYS A 70 -11.06 -9.72 5.39
C CYS A 70 -10.15 -9.41 4.20
N SER A 71 -9.14 -8.58 4.41
CA SER A 71 -8.07 -8.33 3.44
C SER A 71 -7.19 -9.57 3.23
N ALA A 72 -6.76 -9.85 2.00
CA ALA A 72 -5.89 -11.01 1.70
C ALA A 72 -4.45 -10.87 2.23
N GLY A 73 -3.99 -9.64 2.48
CA GLY A 73 -2.60 -9.34 2.84
C GLY A 73 -1.83 -8.65 1.71
N ASN A 74 -0.70 -8.05 2.05
CA ASN A 74 0.12 -7.23 1.14
C ASN A 74 1.54 -7.81 0.93
N ALA A 75 1.68 -9.14 1.06
CA ALA A 75 2.96 -9.86 0.99
C ALA A 75 3.17 -10.60 -0.34
N GLY A 76 2.37 -10.27 -1.37
CA GLY A 76 2.60 -10.75 -2.73
C GLY A 76 3.91 -10.23 -3.32
N PRO A 77 4.30 -10.71 -4.52
CA PRO A 77 3.52 -11.54 -5.43
C PRO A 77 3.75 -13.05 -5.29
N GLY A 78 4.58 -13.48 -4.32
CA GLY A 78 4.90 -14.88 -4.10
C GLY A 78 3.68 -15.75 -3.84
N ALA A 79 3.72 -17.00 -4.29
CA ALA A 79 2.67 -17.98 -4.01
C ALA A 79 2.54 -18.21 -2.49
N ALA A 80 1.33 -18.60 -2.05
CA ALA A 80 1.02 -18.93 -0.66
C ALA A 80 1.35 -17.80 0.34
N SER A 81 1.20 -16.55 -0.08
CA SER A 81 1.48 -15.35 0.72
C SER A 81 0.24 -14.74 1.38
N LEU A 82 -0.95 -15.30 1.12
CA LEU A 82 -2.20 -14.81 1.68
C LEU A 82 -2.42 -15.23 3.12
N THR A 83 -3.25 -14.44 3.77
CA THR A 83 -3.75 -14.62 5.14
C THR A 83 -5.27 -14.65 5.09
N ASN A 84 -5.94 -14.88 6.23
CA ASN A 84 -7.41 -14.91 6.32
C ASN A 84 -8.05 -15.93 5.36
N GLY A 85 -7.40 -17.09 5.19
CA GLY A 85 -7.81 -18.13 4.22
C GLY A 85 -8.92 -19.07 4.71
N ALA A 86 -9.58 -18.78 5.83
CA ALA A 86 -10.64 -19.64 6.34
C ALA A 86 -11.84 -19.70 5.37
N PRO A 87 -12.49 -20.85 5.16
CA PRO A 87 -13.57 -20.99 4.18
C PRO A 87 -14.77 -20.07 4.40
N TRP A 88 -15.05 -19.71 5.64
CA TRP A 88 -16.16 -18.83 6.04
C TRP A 88 -15.83 -17.34 6.01
N ILE A 89 -14.62 -16.96 5.59
CA ILE A 89 -14.20 -15.57 5.40
C ILE A 89 -14.24 -15.25 3.91
N THR A 90 -14.77 -14.08 3.52
CA THR A 90 -14.53 -13.53 2.17
C THR A 90 -13.21 -12.76 2.16
N THR A 91 -12.18 -13.38 1.59
CA THR A 91 -10.80 -12.90 1.50
C THR A 91 -10.61 -12.08 0.23
N VAL A 92 -10.26 -10.81 0.38
CA VAL A 92 -10.29 -9.82 -0.72
C VAL A 92 -8.88 -9.41 -1.16
N GLY A 93 -8.54 -9.66 -2.42
CA GLY A 93 -7.33 -9.15 -3.07
C GLY A 93 -7.47 -7.68 -3.52
N ALA A 94 -6.36 -7.05 -3.87
CA ALA A 94 -6.32 -5.65 -4.31
C ALA A 94 -6.12 -5.55 -5.82
N GLY A 95 -7.00 -4.81 -6.48
CA GLY A 95 -6.88 -4.43 -7.89
C GLY A 95 -6.69 -2.92 -8.07
N THR A 96 -6.16 -2.55 -9.24
CA THR A 96 -6.06 -1.16 -9.68
C THR A 96 -7.41 -0.60 -10.15
N LEU A 97 -7.45 0.73 -10.31
CA LEU A 97 -8.50 1.48 -10.99
C LEU A 97 -7.94 2.02 -12.31
N ASP A 98 -8.81 2.52 -13.18
CA ASP A 98 -8.43 3.27 -14.39
C ASP A 98 -7.94 4.71 -14.09
N ARG A 99 -7.81 5.06 -12.80
CA ARG A 99 -7.26 6.32 -12.32
C ARG A 99 -5.85 6.11 -11.77
N ASP A 100 -4.93 7.00 -12.16
CA ASP A 100 -3.55 7.02 -11.66
C ASP A 100 -3.03 8.45 -11.45
N PHE A 101 -1.82 8.57 -10.92
CA PHE A 101 -1.13 9.82 -10.61
C PHE A 101 0.25 9.88 -11.27
N PRO A 102 0.33 10.05 -12.61
CA PRO A 102 1.58 9.90 -13.32
C PRO A 102 2.59 10.97 -12.93
N ALA A 103 3.84 10.54 -12.80
CA ALA A 103 5.02 11.38 -12.71
C ALA A 103 6.03 10.91 -13.75
N TYR A 104 6.80 11.83 -14.31
CA TYR A 104 7.79 11.51 -15.33
C TYR A 104 9.17 11.89 -14.83
N VAL A 105 10.10 10.94 -14.91
CA VAL A 105 11.51 11.18 -14.59
C VAL A 105 12.27 11.27 -15.91
N THR A 106 12.87 12.43 -16.18
CA THR A 106 13.72 12.64 -17.35
C THR A 106 15.17 12.74 -16.89
N LEU A 107 16.04 11.91 -17.46
CA LEU A 107 17.47 11.91 -17.16
C LEU A 107 18.22 12.91 -18.05
N GLY A 108 19.43 13.31 -17.65
CA GLY A 108 20.27 14.26 -18.40
C GLY A 108 20.66 13.78 -19.81
N ASN A 109 20.61 12.47 -20.06
CA ASN A 109 20.81 11.89 -21.38
C ASN A 109 19.55 11.94 -22.29
N GLY A 110 18.45 12.56 -21.82
CA GLY A 110 17.21 12.71 -22.56
C GLY A 110 16.21 11.55 -22.40
N ASN A 111 16.61 10.42 -21.80
CA ASN A 111 15.69 9.31 -21.57
C ASN A 111 14.60 9.70 -20.58
N LYS A 112 13.35 9.38 -20.92
CA LYS A 112 12.16 9.66 -20.12
C LYS A 112 11.53 8.37 -19.64
N TYR A 113 11.21 8.30 -18.34
CA TYR A 113 10.61 7.14 -17.70
C TYR A 113 9.28 7.51 -17.04
N ASN A 114 8.32 6.60 -17.16
CA ASN A 114 7.05 6.69 -16.48
C ASN A 114 7.19 6.26 -15.02
N GLY A 115 6.49 6.98 -14.14
CA GLY A 115 6.39 6.71 -12.72
C GLY A 115 5.09 7.25 -12.16
N VAL A 116 4.97 7.24 -10.84
CA VAL A 116 3.79 7.72 -10.11
C VAL A 116 4.19 8.53 -8.89
N SER A 117 3.34 9.47 -8.50
CA SER A 117 3.56 10.28 -7.29
C SER A 117 2.29 10.98 -6.84
N LEU A 118 2.12 11.09 -5.51
CA LEU A 118 1.12 11.97 -4.90
C LEU A 118 1.72 13.31 -4.43
N TYR A 119 2.95 13.61 -4.81
CA TYR A 119 3.60 14.86 -4.41
C TYR A 119 2.90 16.07 -5.07
N ASN A 120 2.45 17.01 -4.23
CA ASN A 120 1.80 18.24 -4.65
C ASN A 120 2.50 19.51 -4.11
N GLY A 121 3.72 19.38 -3.60
CA GLY A 121 4.48 20.47 -3.02
C GLY A 121 5.25 21.32 -4.03
N LYS A 122 6.29 22.03 -3.54
CA LYS A 122 7.17 22.85 -4.37
C LYS A 122 7.84 22.00 -5.45
N GLN A 123 7.70 22.42 -6.70
CA GLN A 123 8.30 21.76 -7.86
C GLN A 123 9.82 21.88 -7.84
N LEU A 124 10.50 20.92 -8.49
CA LEU A 124 11.91 21.08 -8.82
C LEU A 124 12.10 22.21 -9.84
N PRO A 125 13.29 22.84 -9.91
CA PRO A 125 13.63 23.73 -11.01
C PRO A 125 13.43 23.05 -12.37
N THR A 126 13.16 23.84 -13.40
CA THR A 126 13.08 23.34 -14.78
C THR A 126 14.43 22.85 -15.31
N THR A 127 15.53 23.35 -14.74
CA THR A 127 16.90 22.92 -15.04
C THR A 127 17.19 21.55 -14.42
N PRO A 128 17.87 20.63 -15.13
CA PRO A 128 18.26 19.34 -14.58
C PRO A 128 19.06 19.46 -13.28
N VAL A 129 18.66 18.68 -12.27
CA VAL A 129 19.29 18.64 -10.94
C VAL A 129 20.27 17.47 -10.90
N PRO A 130 21.43 17.58 -10.23
CA PRO A 130 22.35 16.46 -10.09
C PRO A 130 21.64 15.22 -9.53
N PHE A 131 21.97 14.06 -10.07
CA PHE A 131 21.35 12.78 -9.75
C PHE A 131 22.39 11.84 -9.14
N ILE A 132 22.01 11.00 -8.17
CA ILE A 132 22.92 10.06 -7.54
C ILE A 132 22.20 8.80 -7.10
N TYR A 133 22.83 7.64 -7.27
CA TYR A 133 22.37 6.40 -6.67
C TYR A 133 22.78 6.32 -5.20
N ALA A 134 21.81 6.05 -4.32
CA ALA A 134 22.01 6.01 -2.87
C ALA A 134 23.10 5.00 -2.44
N GLY A 135 23.23 3.88 -3.17
CA GLY A 135 24.28 2.89 -2.92
C GLY A 135 25.70 3.47 -3.05
N ASN A 136 25.90 4.48 -3.90
CA ASN A 136 27.20 5.15 -4.08
C ASN A 136 27.42 6.31 -3.08
N ALA A 137 26.38 6.63 -2.31
CA ALA A 137 26.35 7.73 -1.35
C ALA A 137 26.31 7.25 0.12
N SER A 138 26.71 6.01 0.38
CA SER A 138 26.64 5.35 1.70
C SER A 138 27.89 4.50 1.94
N ASN A 139 28.25 4.31 3.22
CA ASN A 139 29.25 3.33 3.66
C ASN A 139 28.62 2.02 4.18
N SER A 140 27.28 1.97 4.24
CA SER A 140 26.51 0.80 4.64
C SER A 140 26.00 0.02 3.42
N SER A 141 25.97 -1.31 3.53
CA SER A 141 25.34 -2.20 2.55
C SER A 141 23.84 -1.94 2.37
N MET A 142 23.19 -1.30 3.36
CA MET A 142 21.79 -0.88 3.31
C MET A 142 21.60 0.52 2.71
N GLY A 143 22.66 1.15 2.19
CA GLY A 143 22.64 2.49 1.63
C GLY A 143 21.66 2.69 0.48
N ALA A 144 21.57 1.70 -0.41
CA ALA A 144 20.62 1.69 -1.52
C ALA A 144 19.17 1.85 -1.07
N LEU A 145 18.84 1.36 0.14
CA LEU A 145 17.49 1.43 0.69
C LEU A 145 17.19 2.78 1.35
N CYS A 146 18.13 3.75 1.37
CA CYS A 146 17.94 5.04 2.03
C CYS A 146 17.39 4.86 3.45
N MET A 147 18.00 3.97 4.22
CA MET A 147 17.64 3.75 5.63
C MET A 147 18.16 4.91 6.49
N THR A 148 17.52 5.14 7.63
CA THR A 148 17.93 6.16 8.57
C THR A 148 19.41 6.02 8.92
N GLY A 149 20.18 7.10 8.76
CA GLY A 149 21.61 7.14 9.07
C GLY A 149 22.55 6.53 8.03
N THR A 150 22.07 6.05 6.87
CA THR A 150 22.96 5.44 5.87
C THR A 150 23.50 6.41 4.83
N LEU A 151 22.78 7.49 4.52
CA LEU A 151 23.21 8.46 3.50
C LEU A 151 24.27 9.42 4.04
N ILE A 152 25.31 9.67 3.26
CA ILE A 152 26.36 10.67 3.55
C ILE A 152 25.88 12.04 3.05
N PRO A 153 25.58 13.02 3.94
CA PRO A 153 24.98 14.30 3.55
C PRO A 153 25.76 15.05 2.47
N ALA A 154 27.09 15.10 2.60
CA ALA A 154 27.96 15.76 1.63
C ALA A 154 27.86 15.20 0.20
N LYS A 155 27.45 13.92 0.03
CA LYS A 155 27.29 13.30 -1.28
C LYS A 155 25.90 13.54 -1.89
N VAL A 156 24.87 13.77 -1.07
CA VAL A 156 23.47 13.83 -1.50
C VAL A 156 22.86 15.23 -1.47
N ALA A 157 23.47 16.17 -0.74
CA ALA A 157 22.96 17.54 -0.61
C ALA A 157 22.72 18.19 -1.98
N GLY A 158 21.51 18.73 -2.19
CA GLY A 158 21.09 19.37 -3.42
C GLY A 158 20.83 18.43 -4.61
N LYS A 159 20.86 17.11 -4.42
CA LYS A 159 20.70 16.12 -5.50
C LYS A 159 19.35 15.40 -5.45
N ILE A 160 18.94 14.85 -6.59
CA ILE A 160 17.90 13.83 -6.66
C ILE A 160 18.54 12.48 -6.35
N VAL A 161 18.04 11.79 -5.33
CA VAL A 161 18.61 10.51 -4.86
C VAL A 161 17.74 9.35 -5.35
N LEU A 162 18.35 8.40 -6.06
CA LEU A 162 17.74 7.13 -6.44
C LEU A 162 17.86 6.14 -5.28
N CYS A 163 16.73 5.78 -4.68
CA CYS A 163 16.61 4.81 -3.61
C CYS A 163 15.91 3.54 -4.12
N ASP A 164 16.33 2.39 -3.65
CA ASP A 164 15.69 1.11 -3.95
C ASP A 164 14.55 0.84 -2.99
N ARG A 165 13.44 0.29 -3.50
CA ARG A 165 12.36 -0.27 -2.69
C ARG A 165 12.87 -1.52 -1.97
N GLY A 166 12.44 -1.70 -0.73
CA GLY A 166 12.85 -2.82 0.11
C GLY A 166 12.07 -2.88 1.41
N THR A 167 12.72 -3.34 2.47
CA THR A 167 12.08 -3.72 3.74
C THR A 167 11.55 -2.55 4.58
N ASN A 168 12.09 -1.34 4.41
CA ASN A 168 11.61 -0.14 5.08
C ASN A 168 10.51 0.59 4.29
N ALA A 169 9.68 1.37 4.99
CA ALA A 169 8.55 2.07 4.39
C ALA A 169 8.98 2.99 3.23
N ARG A 170 8.24 2.93 2.11
CA ARG A 170 8.54 3.69 0.89
C ARG A 170 8.62 5.20 1.16
N VAL A 171 7.66 5.72 1.90
CA VAL A 171 7.58 7.14 2.28
C VAL A 171 8.69 7.56 3.25
N GLN A 172 9.16 6.67 4.13
CA GLN A 172 10.22 6.96 5.11
C GLN A 172 11.54 7.34 4.41
N LYS A 173 11.84 6.70 3.28
CA LYS A 173 13.05 6.99 2.48
C LYS A 173 13.12 8.46 2.06
N GLY A 174 11.96 9.07 1.78
CA GLY A 174 11.87 10.50 1.48
C GLY A 174 12.35 11.36 2.65
N PHE A 175 11.96 11.03 3.89
CA PHE A 175 12.44 11.76 5.07
C PHE A 175 13.96 11.66 5.20
N VAL A 176 14.53 10.47 5.03
CA VAL A 176 15.98 10.27 5.10
C VAL A 176 16.71 11.11 4.04
N VAL A 177 16.20 11.13 2.81
CA VAL A 177 16.78 11.95 1.73
C VAL A 177 16.67 13.45 2.04
N ARG A 178 15.50 13.91 2.52
CA ARG A 178 15.30 15.31 2.95
C ARG A 178 16.28 15.71 4.04
N ASP A 179 16.38 14.90 5.08
CA ASP A 179 17.16 15.20 6.28
C ASP A 179 18.67 15.17 5.98
N ALA A 180 19.10 14.41 4.97
CA ALA A 180 20.46 14.45 4.43
C ALA A 180 20.72 15.63 3.44
N GLY A 181 19.73 16.49 3.20
CA GLY A 181 19.82 17.67 2.34
C GLY A 181 19.50 17.45 0.87
N GLY A 182 18.94 16.30 0.49
CA GLY A 182 18.57 15.97 -0.89
C GLY A 182 17.46 16.88 -1.44
N ALA A 183 17.54 17.18 -2.72
CA ALA A 183 16.55 18.02 -3.43
C ALA A 183 15.33 17.23 -3.93
N GLY A 184 15.50 15.93 -4.20
CA GLY A 184 14.49 15.05 -4.78
C GLY A 184 14.76 13.58 -4.50
N MET A 185 13.79 12.70 -4.76
CA MET A 185 13.97 11.25 -4.63
C MET A 185 13.28 10.49 -5.74
N VAL A 186 13.95 9.52 -6.34
CA VAL A 186 13.31 8.50 -7.17
C VAL A 186 13.32 7.19 -6.41
N LEU A 187 12.15 6.57 -6.23
CA LEU A 187 12.02 5.26 -5.61
C LEU A 187 11.91 4.20 -6.70
N ALA A 188 12.95 3.40 -6.89
CA ALA A 188 12.97 2.34 -7.87
C ALA A 188 12.52 1.01 -7.27
N ASN A 189 11.57 0.35 -7.93
CA ASN A 189 11.31 -1.06 -7.65
C ASN A 189 12.53 -1.94 -7.95
N THR A 190 12.54 -3.10 -7.31
CA THR A 190 13.48 -4.21 -7.53
C THR A 190 12.72 -5.41 -8.09
N ALA A 191 13.43 -6.49 -8.43
CA ALA A 191 12.84 -7.75 -8.90
C ALA A 191 11.73 -8.29 -8.00
N ALA A 192 11.80 -8.03 -6.69
CA ALA A 192 10.76 -8.46 -5.74
C ALA A 192 9.40 -7.78 -5.96
N ASN A 193 9.37 -6.59 -6.59
CA ASN A 193 8.16 -5.81 -6.83
C ASN A 193 7.82 -5.67 -8.33
N GLY A 194 8.78 -5.91 -9.22
CA GLY A 194 8.61 -5.82 -10.66
C GLY A 194 8.15 -4.44 -11.12
N GLU A 195 7.21 -4.40 -12.06
CA GLU A 195 6.75 -3.17 -12.71
C GLU A 195 5.56 -2.48 -12.01
N GLU A 196 5.11 -2.98 -10.86
CA GLU A 196 3.98 -2.39 -10.13
C GLU A 196 4.29 -0.96 -9.66
N LEU A 197 3.42 -0.02 -10.01
CA LEU A 197 3.50 1.35 -9.55
C LEU A 197 2.44 1.61 -8.47
N VAL A 198 2.88 2.16 -7.34
CA VAL A 198 2.00 2.63 -6.26
C VAL A 198 2.37 4.06 -5.93
N ALA A 199 1.40 4.96 -5.98
CA ALA A 199 1.64 6.38 -5.76
C ALA A 199 1.76 6.66 -4.26
N ASP A 200 2.88 7.26 -3.85
CA ASP A 200 3.15 7.58 -2.45
C ASP A 200 3.10 9.10 -2.20
N ALA A 201 2.66 9.47 -1.00
CA ALA A 201 2.63 10.86 -0.51
C ALA A 201 4.04 11.31 -0.06
N HIS A 202 4.97 11.43 -1.02
CA HIS A 202 6.35 11.85 -0.76
C HIS A 202 6.41 13.21 -0.03
N ILE A 203 7.38 13.38 0.88
CA ILE A 203 7.59 14.61 1.66
C ILE A 203 8.37 15.69 0.90
N LEU A 204 9.10 15.28 -0.13
CA LEU A 204 9.90 16.09 -1.05
C LEU A 204 9.59 15.65 -2.49
N PRO A 205 10.00 16.40 -3.53
CA PRO A 205 9.75 16.02 -4.92
C PRO A 205 10.23 14.60 -5.23
N GLY A 206 9.31 13.67 -5.44
CA GLY A 206 9.71 12.30 -5.69
C GLY A 206 8.69 11.47 -6.44
N ALA A 207 9.18 10.43 -7.12
CA ALA A 207 8.40 9.55 -7.95
C ALA A 207 8.82 8.08 -7.75
N GLY A 208 7.84 7.19 -7.72
CA GLY A 208 8.06 5.75 -7.81
C GLY A 208 8.16 5.30 -9.25
N VAL A 209 9.10 4.41 -9.58
CA VAL A 209 9.31 3.84 -10.92
C VAL A 209 9.42 2.31 -10.88
N GLY A 210 9.07 1.66 -11.99
CA GLY A 210 9.14 0.21 -12.14
C GLY A 210 10.59 -0.31 -12.17
N GLU A 211 10.75 -1.63 -12.07
CA GLU A 211 12.06 -2.28 -12.01
C GLU A 211 12.94 -1.95 -13.22
N ARG A 212 12.42 -2.04 -14.45
CA ARG A 212 13.19 -1.76 -15.67
C ARG A 212 13.70 -0.33 -15.72
N ALA A 213 12.85 0.63 -15.37
CA ALA A 213 13.24 2.03 -15.27
C ALA A 213 14.29 2.23 -14.17
N GLY A 214 14.09 1.62 -13.01
CA GLY A 214 15.05 1.63 -11.90
C GLY A 214 16.42 1.08 -12.29
N ASN A 215 16.47 -0.07 -12.97
CA ASN A 215 17.70 -0.67 -13.49
C ASN A 215 18.41 0.28 -14.47
N ALA A 216 17.68 0.86 -15.42
CA ALA A 216 18.25 1.81 -16.36
C ALA A 216 18.81 3.07 -15.68
N MET A 217 18.11 3.58 -14.66
CA MET A 217 18.56 4.73 -13.87
C MET A 217 19.80 4.43 -13.02
N ARG A 218 19.89 3.21 -12.44
CA ARG A 218 21.10 2.75 -11.73
C ARG A 218 22.31 2.70 -12.66
N THR A 219 22.14 2.16 -13.86
CA THR A 219 23.19 2.15 -14.89
C THR A 219 23.60 3.56 -15.28
N TYR A 220 22.63 4.43 -15.58
CA TYR A 220 22.89 5.84 -15.93
C TYR A 220 23.67 6.59 -14.84
N ALA A 221 23.24 6.45 -13.58
CA ALA A 221 23.88 7.11 -12.43
C ALA A 221 25.34 6.67 -12.21
N SER A 222 25.74 5.52 -12.77
CA SER A 222 27.10 4.98 -12.66
C SER A 222 27.93 5.25 -13.91
N SER A 223 27.31 5.41 -15.08
CA SER A 223 28.01 5.60 -16.37
C SER A 223 28.31 7.06 -16.70
N ASP A 224 27.44 7.99 -16.29
CA ASP A 224 27.60 9.41 -16.57
C ASP A 224 28.45 10.07 -15.47
N PRO A 225 29.52 10.83 -15.81
CA PRO A 225 30.36 11.49 -14.81
C PRO A 225 29.65 12.64 -14.07
N LYS A 226 28.57 13.20 -14.63
CA LYS A 226 27.76 14.28 -14.04
C LYS A 226 26.27 14.00 -14.28
N PRO A 227 25.73 12.90 -13.70
CA PRO A 227 24.37 12.50 -13.96
C PRO A 227 23.40 13.57 -13.43
N THR A 228 22.36 13.86 -14.20
CA THR A 228 21.29 14.79 -13.80
C THR A 228 19.92 14.18 -14.08
N ALA A 229 18.89 14.69 -13.42
CA ALA A 229 17.51 14.29 -13.64
C ALA A 229 16.55 15.44 -13.34
N ASN A 230 15.32 15.30 -13.81
CA ASN A 230 14.18 16.14 -13.44
C ASN A 230 12.94 15.26 -13.21
N ILE A 231 12.01 15.71 -12.38
CA ILE A 231 10.75 15.03 -12.09
C ILE A 231 9.60 15.99 -12.38
N VAL A 232 8.67 15.57 -13.23
CA VAL A 232 7.47 16.33 -13.59
C VAL A 232 6.22 15.57 -13.15
N PHE A 233 5.30 16.24 -12.46
CA PHE A 233 4.07 15.65 -11.97
C PHE A 233 2.89 15.99 -12.88
N ALA A 234 2.15 14.98 -13.34
CA ALA A 234 1.05 15.15 -14.30
C ALA A 234 -0.33 15.28 -13.63
N GLY A 235 -0.38 15.24 -12.30
CA GLY A 235 -1.62 15.21 -11.53
C GLY A 235 -2.42 13.92 -11.76
N THR A 236 -3.72 14.00 -11.51
CA THR A 236 -4.64 12.86 -11.69
C THR A 236 -4.94 12.63 -13.17
N LYS A 237 -4.85 11.38 -13.62
CA LYS A 237 -5.32 10.93 -14.94
C LYS A 237 -6.31 9.78 -14.78
N VAL A 238 -7.29 9.72 -15.67
CA VAL A 238 -8.33 8.66 -15.74
C VAL A 238 -8.28 8.00 -17.12
N GLY A 239 -8.89 6.83 -17.27
CA GLY A 239 -8.83 6.05 -18.51
C GLY A 239 -7.51 5.31 -18.73
N ILE A 240 -6.75 5.03 -17.65
CA ILE A 240 -5.52 4.24 -17.70
C ILE A 240 -5.88 2.77 -18.01
N GLN A 241 -5.17 2.19 -18.97
CA GLN A 241 -5.35 0.81 -19.41
C GLN A 241 -4.01 0.04 -19.37
N PRO A 242 -4.01 -1.27 -19.07
CA PRO A 242 -5.17 -2.09 -18.70
C PRO A 242 -5.69 -1.79 -17.28
N SER A 243 -7.00 -1.93 -17.07
CA SER A 243 -7.64 -1.83 -15.75
C SER A 243 -8.90 -2.71 -15.65
N PRO A 244 -9.10 -3.47 -14.56
CA PRO A 244 -8.21 -3.59 -13.40
C PRO A 244 -7.04 -4.55 -13.65
N VAL A 245 -5.97 -4.36 -12.90
CA VAL A 245 -4.83 -5.29 -12.78
C VAL A 245 -4.66 -5.66 -11.32
N VAL A 246 -4.36 -6.93 -11.02
CA VAL A 246 -4.06 -7.37 -9.65
C VAL A 246 -2.76 -6.71 -9.19
N ALA A 247 -2.80 -6.04 -8.05
CA ALA A 247 -1.61 -5.44 -7.44
C ALA A 247 -0.55 -6.53 -7.19
N ALA A 248 0.72 -6.23 -7.48
CA ALA A 248 1.82 -7.13 -7.19
C ALA A 248 1.94 -7.39 -5.68
N PHE A 249 1.71 -6.37 -4.84
CA PHE A 249 1.70 -6.56 -3.38
C PHE A 249 0.52 -7.42 -2.90
N SER A 250 -0.58 -7.53 -3.66
CA SER A 250 -1.74 -8.31 -3.22
C SER A 250 -1.31 -9.76 -3.02
N SER A 251 -1.44 -10.26 -1.79
CA SER A 251 -1.07 -11.62 -1.45
C SER A 251 -1.80 -12.66 -2.30
N ARG A 252 -1.15 -13.80 -2.55
CA ARG A 252 -1.59 -14.85 -3.48
C ARG A 252 -1.87 -16.16 -2.77
N GLY A 253 -2.77 -16.95 -3.35
CA GLY A 253 -2.93 -18.35 -2.99
C GLY A 253 -1.73 -19.19 -3.43
N PRO A 254 -1.79 -20.51 -3.20
CA PRO A 254 -2.93 -21.26 -2.67
C PRO A 254 -3.17 -21.02 -1.16
N ASN A 255 -4.34 -21.42 -0.69
CA ASN A 255 -4.63 -21.54 0.74
C ASN A 255 -3.81 -22.68 1.33
N THR A 256 -2.89 -22.40 2.25
CA THR A 256 -1.98 -23.42 2.79
C THR A 256 -2.62 -24.32 3.85
N VAL A 257 -3.69 -23.87 4.50
CA VAL A 257 -4.39 -24.63 5.55
C VAL A 257 -5.40 -25.60 4.94
N THR A 258 -6.11 -25.17 3.88
CA THR A 258 -7.03 -26.04 3.14
C THR A 258 -6.83 -25.83 1.63
N PRO A 259 -5.84 -26.52 1.01
CA PRO A 259 -5.47 -26.32 -0.39
C PRO A 259 -6.59 -26.57 -1.40
N GLY A 260 -7.59 -27.38 -1.05
CA GLY A 260 -8.77 -27.63 -1.89
C GLY A 260 -9.73 -26.44 -2.01
N ILE A 261 -9.56 -25.39 -1.22
CA ILE A 261 -10.40 -24.18 -1.25
C ILE A 261 -9.57 -23.00 -1.76
N LEU A 262 -9.88 -22.55 -2.96
CA LEU A 262 -9.19 -21.45 -3.62
C LEU A 262 -9.35 -20.14 -2.84
N LYS A 263 -8.25 -19.39 -2.74
CA LYS A 263 -8.18 -18.06 -2.13
C LYS A 263 -7.15 -17.19 -2.89
N PRO A 264 -7.28 -15.85 -2.91
CA PRO A 264 -8.42 -15.06 -2.40
C PRO A 264 -9.69 -15.31 -3.21
N ASP A 265 -10.86 -14.97 -2.67
CA ASP A 265 -12.14 -15.25 -3.33
C ASP A 265 -12.40 -14.31 -4.51
N LEU A 266 -12.00 -13.04 -4.38
CA LEU A 266 -12.18 -12.02 -5.39
C LEU A 266 -11.21 -10.85 -5.22
N ILE A 267 -11.16 -9.95 -6.20
CA ILE A 267 -10.44 -8.67 -6.12
C ILE A 267 -11.42 -7.50 -6.06
N ALA A 268 -11.01 -6.42 -5.40
CA ALA A 268 -11.72 -5.14 -5.42
C ALA A 268 -10.70 -3.98 -5.45
N PRO A 269 -11.13 -2.74 -5.76
CA PRO A 269 -10.23 -1.58 -5.78
C PRO A 269 -9.45 -1.42 -4.48
N GLY A 270 -8.12 -1.53 -4.56
CA GLY A 270 -7.23 -1.45 -3.40
C GLY A 270 -5.97 -0.63 -3.66
N VAL A 271 -5.80 -0.08 -4.86
CA VAL A 271 -4.63 0.75 -5.21
C VAL A 271 -5.06 2.21 -5.39
N ASN A 272 -4.31 3.11 -4.75
CA ASN A 272 -4.49 4.55 -4.78
C ASN A 272 -5.93 4.98 -4.45
N ILE A 273 -6.48 4.48 -3.35
CA ILE A 273 -7.86 4.76 -2.91
C ILE A 273 -7.89 6.02 -2.05
N LEU A 274 -8.75 6.97 -2.43
CA LEU A 274 -9.00 8.19 -1.68
C LEU A 274 -10.07 7.93 -0.59
N ALA A 275 -9.75 8.18 0.67
CA ALA A 275 -10.69 8.02 1.79
C ALA A 275 -10.45 9.07 2.88
N ALA A 276 -11.38 9.17 3.83
CA ALA A 276 -11.27 10.08 4.97
C ALA A 276 -10.01 9.80 5.79
N TRP A 277 -9.42 10.86 6.34
CA TRP A 277 -8.20 10.80 7.14
C TRP A 277 -8.39 11.67 8.38
N SER A 278 -7.87 11.24 9.54
CA SER A 278 -8.15 11.88 10.83
C SER A 278 -7.63 13.31 10.94
N GLY A 279 -6.66 13.69 10.10
CA GLY A 279 -5.90 14.93 10.26
C GLY A 279 -5.07 14.96 11.54
N SER A 280 -4.96 13.88 12.32
CA SER A 280 -4.09 13.81 13.50
C SER A 280 -2.66 13.42 13.15
N VAL A 281 -2.46 12.76 12.00
CA VAL A 281 -1.17 12.34 11.45
C VAL A 281 -1.06 12.78 10.00
N GLY A 282 0.16 13.01 9.52
CA GLY A 282 0.40 13.39 8.13
C GLY A 282 0.04 12.28 7.13
N PRO A 283 -0.12 12.62 5.85
CA PRO A 283 -0.54 11.68 4.81
C PRO A 283 0.46 10.53 4.59
N SER A 284 1.74 10.71 4.93
CA SER A 284 2.70 9.60 4.91
C SER A 284 2.55 8.62 6.10
N GLY A 285 1.85 9.01 7.17
CA GLY A 285 1.78 8.24 8.41
C GLY A 285 3.08 8.17 9.21
N ILE A 286 4.14 8.87 8.78
CA ILE A 286 5.44 8.90 9.46
C ILE A 286 5.50 10.07 10.45
N ALA A 287 6.09 9.83 11.62
CA ALA A 287 6.39 10.91 12.58
C ALA A 287 7.34 11.94 11.96
N GLY A 288 6.99 13.23 12.06
CA GLY A 288 7.72 14.33 11.39
C GLY A 288 7.15 14.75 10.03
N ASP A 289 6.04 14.14 9.59
CA ASP A 289 5.20 14.70 8.54
C ASP A 289 4.19 15.69 9.14
N ASP A 290 4.45 16.99 9.01
CA ASP A 290 3.59 18.04 9.58
C ASP A 290 2.42 18.41 8.68
N ARG A 291 2.32 17.84 7.48
CA ARG A 291 1.17 18.08 6.58
C ARG A 291 -0.10 17.54 7.22
N ARG A 292 -1.23 18.22 7.00
CA ARG A 292 -2.54 17.81 7.53
C ARG A 292 -3.57 17.81 6.41
N THR A 293 -4.37 16.76 6.37
CA THR A 293 -5.43 16.58 5.37
C THR A 293 -6.57 15.77 5.97
N ILE A 294 -7.79 16.07 5.52
CA ILE A 294 -9.01 15.34 5.87
C ILE A 294 -9.28 14.17 4.93
N PHE A 295 -8.52 14.06 3.82
CA PHE A 295 -8.54 12.92 2.90
C PHE A 295 -7.13 12.48 2.54
N ASN A 296 -6.91 11.17 2.44
CA ASN A 296 -5.63 10.61 2.04
C ASN A 296 -5.81 9.54 0.97
N ILE A 297 -4.75 9.31 0.18
CA ILE A 297 -4.70 8.29 -0.85
C ILE A 297 -3.71 7.23 -0.42
N ILE A 298 -4.21 6.01 -0.19
CA ILE A 298 -3.39 4.88 0.25
C ILE A 298 -3.73 3.62 -0.53
N SER A 299 -2.85 2.63 -0.45
CA SER A 299 -2.97 1.35 -1.16
C SER A 299 -2.80 0.18 -0.22
N GLY A 300 -3.56 -0.89 -0.48
CA GLY A 300 -3.50 -2.13 0.27
C GLY A 300 -4.77 -2.96 0.05
N THR A 301 -4.69 -4.26 0.35
CA THR A 301 -5.89 -5.10 0.50
C THR A 301 -6.80 -4.62 1.64
N SER A 302 -6.25 -3.85 2.58
CA SER A 302 -7.00 -3.07 3.58
C SER A 302 -7.96 -2.04 2.95
N MET A 303 -7.70 -1.58 1.72
CA MET A 303 -8.59 -0.66 1.03
C MET A 303 -9.62 -1.42 0.19
N SER A 304 -9.29 -2.62 -0.31
CA SER A 304 -10.22 -3.44 -1.09
C SER A 304 -11.27 -4.15 -0.23
N CYS A 305 -10.90 -4.60 0.97
CA CYS A 305 -11.83 -5.20 1.95
C CYS A 305 -13.09 -4.34 2.23
N PRO A 306 -13.00 -3.04 2.60
CA PRO A 306 -14.18 -2.23 2.89
C PRO A 306 -15.03 -1.92 1.65
N HIS A 307 -14.49 -2.02 0.43
CA HIS A 307 -15.33 -1.95 -0.78
C HIS A 307 -16.31 -3.13 -0.81
N VAL A 308 -15.81 -4.35 -0.58
CA VAL A 308 -16.61 -5.58 -0.57
C VAL A 308 -17.57 -5.59 0.60
N SER A 309 -17.13 -5.17 1.80
CA SER A 309 -18.04 -5.05 2.96
C SER A 309 -19.21 -4.10 2.69
N GLY A 310 -18.95 -2.96 2.04
CA GLY A 310 -20.03 -2.04 1.70
C GLY A 310 -20.96 -2.58 0.62
N LEU A 311 -20.46 -3.33 -0.37
CA LEU A 311 -21.31 -4.02 -1.34
C LEU A 311 -22.17 -5.11 -0.67
N ALA A 312 -21.59 -5.89 0.25
CA ALA A 312 -22.30 -6.90 1.02
C ALA A 312 -23.43 -6.29 1.86
N ALA A 313 -23.19 -5.11 2.47
CA ALA A 313 -24.22 -4.39 3.21
C ALA A 313 -25.39 -3.95 2.29
N LEU A 314 -25.11 -3.50 1.07
CA LEU A 314 -26.16 -3.17 0.09
C LEU A 314 -26.96 -4.41 -0.33
N LEU A 315 -26.28 -5.51 -0.64
CA LEU A 315 -26.92 -6.77 -1.01
C LEU A 315 -27.82 -7.30 0.10
N ARG A 316 -27.35 -7.26 1.35
CA ARG A 316 -28.14 -7.67 2.52
C ARG A 316 -29.34 -6.76 2.79
N SER A 317 -29.22 -5.47 2.50
CA SER A 317 -30.37 -4.55 2.56
C SER A 317 -31.43 -4.87 1.51
N ALA A 318 -31.03 -5.36 0.33
CA ALA A 318 -31.93 -5.73 -0.77
C ALA A 318 -32.52 -7.14 -0.61
N HIS A 319 -31.75 -8.06 -0.01
CA HIS A 319 -32.08 -9.47 0.15
C HIS A 319 -31.89 -9.91 1.61
N GLN A 320 -32.80 -9.48 2.49
CA GLN A 320 -32.70 -9.73 3.94
C GLN A 320 -32.84 -11.21 4.33
N ASP A 321 -33.34 -12.04 3.42
CA ASP A 321 -33.50 -13.48 3.56
C ASP A 321 -32.22 -14.27 3.21
N TRP A 322 -31.26 -13.64 2.53
CA TRP A 322 -30.01 -14.30 2.20
C TRP A 322 -29.18 -14.59 3.46
N SER A 323 -28.75 -15.85 3.60
CA SER A 323 -27.90 -16.38 4.67
C SER A 323 -28.44 -16.39 6.10
N ARG A 324 -29.68 -15.92 6.35
CA ARG A 324 -30.38 -16.30 7.58
C ARG A 324 -30.77 -17.77 7.46
N ARG A 325 -29.92 -18.68 7.94
CA ARG A 325 -30.42 -20.03 8.28
C ARG A 325 -31.53 -19.80 9.33
N ARG A 326 -32.78 -20.10 8.96
CA ARG A 326 -33.83 -20.29 9.94
C ARG A 326 -33.54 -21.54 10.75
#